data_AF-A0A4P8WNH8-F1
#
_entry.id   AF-A0A4P8WNH8-F1
#
_cell.length_a   1.000
_cell.length_b   1.000
_cell.length_c   1.000
_cell.angle_alpha   90.00
_cell.angle_beta   90.00
_cell.angle_gamma   90.00
#
_symmetry.space_group_name_H-M   'P 1'
#
loop_
_entity.id
_entity.type
_entity.pdbx_description
1 polymer ?
#
loop_
_entity_poly.entity_id
_entity_poly.type
_entity_poly.pdbx_seq_one_letter_code
_entity_poly.pdbx_strand_id
1 'polypeptide(L)'
;MPADELPHGAIPKFKPRDKHHRRLFGGHNDAPFLFTTFTNAAWFVNRPAAMDAMLSSQQKLILANVEDDDLLYGRRPDDEVERIEALKPAFYIPSDRWVYEDTMTKREQLEEIDKCLRWTREVTERVRVRSDLPTRIIPIAKGWEEWHFERCRETFRDLGLSYCAFDVTQYPSGQMVVADVTRLVDVVNPTGVLLIGRLAKDTLRDCPREVVAATGVNQWLENCQASGVGFSRQKYSDWAAETNKALFSVQAELGDFAQESTETRLTSNPTET
;
A
#
# COMPACT_ATOMS: atom_id res chain seq x y z
N MET A 1 -2.73 -7.00 -17.26
CA MET A 1 -2.40 -7.70 -16.00
C MET A 1 -3.67 -7.80 -15.18
N PRO A 2 -4.05 -8.95 -14.63
CA PRO A 2 -5.23 -9.04 -13.78
C PRO A 2 -5.03 -8.22 -12.49
N ALA A 3 -6.05 -7.47 -12.08
CA ALA A 3 -6.00 -6.64 -10.87
C ALA A 3 -5.77 -7.47 -9.58
N ASP A 4 -6.15 -8.75 -9.59
CA ASP A 4 -6.13 -9.66 -8.44
C ASP A 4 -4.72 -10.02 -7.92
N GLU A 5 -3.67 -9.69 -8.66
CA GLU A 5 -2.31 -10.03 -8.24
C GLU A 5 -1.65 -9.00 -7.33
N LEU A 6 -1.89 -7.70 -7.59
CA LEU A 6 -1.28 -6.59 -6.87
C LEU A 6 -2.02 -6.31 -5.56
N PRO A 7 -1.37 -5.66 -4.58
CA PRO A 7 -2.05 -5.25 -3.35
C PRO A 7 -3.27 -4.38 -3.66
N HIS A 8 -4.39 -4.72 -3.03
CA HIS A 8 -5.66 -4.00 -3.14
C HIS A 8 -6.44 -4.12 -1.84
N GLY A 9 -7.39 -3.21 -1.64
CA GLY A 9 -8.24 -3.17 -0.46
C GLY A 9 -7.54 -2.64 0.80
N ALA A 10 -8.21 -2.81 1.93
CA ALA A 10 -7.73 -2.49 3.26
C ALA A 10 -6.75 -3.58 3.73
N ILE A 11 -5.49 -3.20 3.88
CA ILE A 11 -4.39 -4.09 4.25
C ILE A 11 -4.01 -3.82 5.70
N PRO A 12 -4.11 -4.80 6.61
CA PRO A 12 -3.71 -4.59 7.99
C PRO A 12 -2.19 -4.54 8.11
N LYS A 13 -1.68 -3.45 8.70
CA LYS A 13 -0.30 -3.41 9.22
C LYS A 13 -0.25 -4.14 10.55
N PHE A 14 0.56 -5.19 10.63
CA PHE A 14 0.64 -6.06 11.82
C PHE A 14 2.05 -6.17 12.39
N LYS A 15 2.15 -6.61 13.65
CA LYS A 15 3.41 -6.88 14.34
C LYS A 15 3.58 -8.40 14.45
N PRO A 16 4.54 -9.03 13.74
CA PRO A 16 4.77 -10.47 13.78
C PRO A 16 4.94 -11.03 15.17
N ARG A 17 5.60 -10.31 16.07
CA ARG A 17 5.83 -10.72 17.47
C ARG A 17 4.54 -10.79 18.31
N ASP A 18 3.50 -10.03 17.94
CA ASP A 18 2.25 -9.98 18.70
C ASP A 18 1.35 -11.19 18.41
N LYS A 19 1.12 -12.03 19.43
CA LYS A 19 0.26 -13.22 19.33
C LYS A 19 -1.20 -12.91 19.02
N HIS A 20 -1.69 -11.72 19.36
CA HIS A 20 -3.06 -11.30 19.07
C HIS A 20 -3.21 -10.92 17.60
N HIS A 21 -2.22 -10.23 17.03
CA HIS A 21 -2.18 -9.95 15.59
C HIS A 21 -2.08 -11.25 14.77
N ARG A 22 -1.19 -12.18 15.17
CA ARG A 22 -1.08 -13.49 14.49
C ARG A 22 -2.39 -14.27 14.50
N ARG A 23 -3.10 -14.29 15.64
CA ARG A 23 -4.41 -14.96 15.75
C ARG A 23 -5.52 -14.27 14.95
N LEU A 24 -5.50 -12.94 14.90
CA LEU A 24 -6.45 -12.18 14.12
C LEU A 24 -6.26 -12.44 12.63
N PHE A 25 -5.04 -12.30 12.13
CA PHE A 25 -4.79 -12.28 10.68
C PHE A 25 -4.40 -13.62 10.07
N GLY A 26 -3.89 -14.57 10.86
CA GLY A 26 -3.43 -15.85 10.32
C GLY A 26 -4.56 -16.62 9.63
N GLY A 27 -4.36 -16.96 8.35
CA GLY A 27 -5.35 -17.63 7.50
C GLY A 27 -6.69 -16.89 7.41
N HIS A 28 -6.70 -15.57 7.52
CA HIS A 28 -7.93 -14.77 7.44
C HIS A 28 -8.24 -14.42 5.99
N ASN A 29 -9.34 -14.94 5.45
CA ASN A 29 -9.71 -14.77 4.04
C ASN A 29 -9.93 -13.30 3.66
N ASP A 30 -10.48 -12.49 4.58
CA ASP A 30 -10.67 -11.05 4.34
C ASP A 30 -9.38 -10.21 4.53
N ALA A 31 -8.24 -10.86 4.81
CA ALA A 31 -6.91 -10.25 4.87
C ALA A 31 -5.94 -10.93 3.87
N PRO A 32 -6.20 -10.86 2.56
CA PRO A 32 -5.38 -11.55 1.55
C PRO A 32 -3.96 -10.96 1.44
N PHE A 33 -3.77 -9.70 1.84
CA PHE A 33 -2.45 -9.08 1.97
C PHE A 33 -2.21 -8.73 3.43
N LEU A 34 -0.98 -8.93 3.90
CA LEU A 34 -0.56 -8.52 5.24
C LEU A 34 0.68 -7.65 5.13
N PHE A 35 0.68 -6.51 5.82
CA PHE A 35 1.78 -5.56 5.78
C PHE A 35 2.59 -5.61 7.08
N THR A 36 3.90 -5.78 6.99
CA THR A 36 4.82 -5.62 8.13
C THR A 36 6.02 -4.79 7.72
N THR A 37 6.60 -4.09 8.69
CA THR A 37 7.81 -3.31 8.47
C THR A 37 9.06 -4.19 8.52
N PHE A 38 10.15 -3.67 7.96
CA PHE A 38 11.46 -4.31 7.92
C PHE A 38 11.96 -4.76 9.30
N THR A 39 11.94 -3.89 10.30
CA THR A 39 12.40 -4.20 11.66
C THR A 39 11.51 -5.25 12.30
N ASN A 40 10.19 -5.11 12.18
CA ASN A 40 9.22 -6.07 12.74
C ASN A 40 9.36 -7.48 12.13
N ALA A 41 9.71 -7.56 10.84
CA ALA A 41 9.89 -8.82 10.13
C ALA A 41 11.13 -9.61 10.58
N ALA A 42 12.08 -8.99 11.30
CA ALA A 42 13.26 -9.68 11.82
C ALA A 42 12.88 -10.82 12.78
N TRP A 43 11.70 -10.71 13.39
CA TRP A 43 11.17 -11.77 14.23
C TRP A 43 10.90 -13.07 13.46
N PHE A 44 10.44 -12.98 12.20
CA PHE A 44 10.21 -14.14 11.34
C PHE A 44 11.50 -14.78 10.81
N VAL A 45 12.54 -13.99 10.54
CA VAL A 45 13.87 -14.52 10.13
C VAL A 45 14.37 -15.53 11.16
N ASN A 46 14.19 -15.20 12.44
CA ASN A 46 14.60 -16.06 13.55
C ASN A 46 13.60 -17.20 13.83
N ARG A 47 12.44 -17.22 13.17
CA ARG A 47 11.31 -18.14 13.43
C ARG A 47 10.53 -18.45 12.14
N PRO A 48 11.16 -19.08 11.14
CA PRO A 48 10.52 -19.35 9.84
C PRO A 48 9.22 -20.15 9.98
N ALA A 49 9.20 -21.17 10.85
CA ALA A 49 7.99 -21.96 11.13
C ALA A 49 6.80 -21.12 11.65
N ALA A 50 7.05 -19.97 12.30
CA ALA A 50 5.98 -19.08 12.74
C ALA A 50 5.41 -18.23 11.60
N MET A 51 6.21 -17.95 10.57
CA MET A 51 5.74 -17.32 9.34
C MET A 51 4.88 -18.30 8.54
N ASP A 52 5.37 -19.54 8.36
CA ASP A 52 4.67 -20.60 7.64
C ASP A 52 3.34 -20.95 8.31
N ALA A 53 3.29 -20.98 9.64
CA ALA A 53 2.05 -21.20 10.38
C ALA A 53 1.08 -20.01 10.33
N MET A 54 1.57 -18.80 10.04
CA MET A 54 0.75 -17.60 9.99
C MET A 54 0.15 -17.35 8.61
N LEU A 55 0.93 -17.47 7.56
CA LEU A 55 0.50 -17.18 6.20
C LEU A 55 -0.18 -18.41 5.60
N SER A 56 -1.46 -18.30 5.24
CA SER A 56 -2.05 -19.32 4.37
C SER A 56 -1.46 -19.23 2.96
N SER A 57 -1.65 -20.27 2.14
CA SER A 57 -1.21 -20.28 0.73
C SER A 57 -1.87 -19.18 -0.12
N GLN A 58 -2.93 -18.55 0.37
CA GLN A 58 -3.62 -17.45 -0.30
C GLN A 58 -3.20 -16.06 0.22
N GLN A 59 -2.51 -15.99 1.36
CA GLN A 59 -2.07 -14.73 1.95
C GLN A 59 -0.70 -14.32 1.44
N LYS A 60 -0.58 -13.05 1.03
CA LYS A 60 0.62 -12.45 0.48
C LYS A 60 1.23 -11.47 1.47
N LEU A 61 2.49 -11.70 1.85
CA LEU A 61 3.23 -10.78 2.72
C LEU A 61 3.77 -9.60 1.91
N ILE A 62 3.49 -8.40 2.39
CA ILE A 62 4.11 -7.15 1.96
C ILE A 62 5.09 -6.73 3.06
N LEU A 63 6.36 -6.69 2.71
CA LEU A 63 7.42 -6.19 3.58
C LEU A 63 7.81 -4.78 3.12
N ALA A 64 7.97 -3.86 4.06
CA ALA A 64 8.26 -2.48 3.71
C ALA A 64 9.35 -1.87 4.57
N ASN A 65 10.16 -1.03 3.93
CA ASN A 65 11.15 -0.17 4.55
C ASN A 65 10.53 1.11 5.15
N VAL A 66 9.20 1.20 5.28
CA VAL A 66 8.50 2.39 5.82
C VAL A 66 8.42 2.32 7.36
N GLU A 67 9.34 3.01 8.03
CA GLU A 67 9.59 2.97 9.48
C GLU A 67 10.06 4.33 10.02
N ASP A 68 10.13 4.45 11.35
CA ASP A 68 10.69 5.62 12.03
C ASP A 68 12.18 5.84 11.64
N ASP A 69 12.61 7.09 11.57
CA ASP A 69 13.91 7.51 11.01
C ASP A 69 15.12 6.82 11.66
N ASP A 70 15.07 6.58 12.96
CA ASP A 70 16.13 5.92 13.72
C ASP A 70 16.36 4.48 13.26
N LEU A 71 15.31 3.81 12.78
CA LEU A 71 15.38 2.46 12.21
C LEU A 71 15.89 2.46 10.77
N LEU A 72 15.64 3.54 10.02
CA LEU A 72 16.14 3.72 8.65
C LEU A 72 17.62 4.13 8.62
N TYR A 73 18.10 4.73 9.71
CA TYR A 73 19.47 5.22 9.78
C TYR A 73 20.48 4.09 9.57
N GLY A 74 21.40 4.28 8.62
CA GLY A 74 22.45 3.32 8.30
C GLY A 74 22.02 2.12 7.45
N ARG A 75 20.73 1.93 7.18
CA ARG A 75 20.21 0.85 6.33
C ARG A 75 20.70 1.01 4.88
N ARG A 76 21.15 -0.09 4.29
CA ARG A 76 21.70 -0.17 2.94
C ARG A 76 20.93 -1.18 2.08
N PRO A 77 21.03 -1.08 0.74
CA PRO A 77 20.48 -2.07 -0.18
C PRO A 77 20.87 -3.52 0.14
N ASP A 78 22.07 -3.75 0.68
CA ASP A 78 22.53 -5.09 1.10
C ASP A 78 21.65 -5.67 2.22
N ASP A 79 21.33 -4.88 3.25
CA ASP A 79 20.45 -5.29 4.35
C ASP A 79 19.04 -5.62 3.82
N GLU A 80 18.57 -4.83 2.86
CA GLU A 80 17.28 -5.00 2.22
C GLU A 80 17.21 -6.34 1.47
N VAL A 81 18.20 -6.61 0.63
CA VAL A 81 18.27 -7.84 -0.17
C VAL A 81 18.42 -9.07 0.72
N GLU A 82 19.28 -9.02 1.75
CA GLU A 82 19.42 -10.13 2.71
C GLU A 82 18.07 -10.48 3.36
N ARG A 83 17.28 -9.46 3.71
CA ARG A 83 15.95 -9.70 4.30
C ARG A 83 14.96 -10.28 3.31
N ILE A 84 14.98 -9.81 2.06
CA ILE A 84 14.14 -10.36 0.99
C ILE A 84 14.48 -11.82 0.75
N GLU A 85 15.76 -12.18 0.73
CA GLU A 85 16.21 -13.56 0.55
C GLU A 85 15.77 -14.46 1.70
N ALA A 86 15.87 -13.97 2.94
CA ALA A 86 15.50 -14.74 4.13
C ALA A 86 13.98 -14.99 4.24
N LEU A 87 13.15 -14.03 3.81
CA LEU A 87 11.70 -14.08 4.03
C LEU A 87 10.87 -14.35 2.77
N LYS A 88 11.44 -14.13 1.59
CA LYS A 88 10.77 -14.27 0.28
C LYS A 88 9.36 -13.67 0.25
N PRO A 89 9.15 -12.41 0.67
CA PRO A 89 7.83 -11.81 0.71
C PRO A 89 7.24 -11.74 -0.71
N ALA A 90 5.91 -11.75 -0.85
CA ALA A 90 5.29 -11.58 -2.16
C ALA A 90 5.60 -10.18 -2.74
N PHE A 91 5.65 -9.17 -1.87
CA PHE A 91 6.00 -7.80 -2.25
C PHE A 91 7.02 -7.18 -1.31
N TYR A 92 7.87 -6.32 -1.85
CA TYR A 92 8.80 -5.51 -1.08
C TYR A 92 8.73 -4.03 -1.48
N ILE A 93 8.68 -3.15 -0.49
CA ILE A 93 8.75 -1.69 -0.66
C ILE A 93 10.12 -1.22 -0.16
N PRO A 94 11.06 -0.88 -1.07
CA PRO A 94 12.44 -0.61 -0.72
C PRO A 94 12.67 0.83 -0.28
N SER A 95 13.82 1.00 0.37
CA SER A 95 14.61 2.23 0.42
C SER A 95 13.87 3.51 0.80
N ASP A 96 13.02 3.46 1.82
CA ASP A 96 12.45 4.67 2.41
C ASP A 96 13.56 5.60 2.93
N ARG A 97 13.38 6.90 2.74
CA ARG A 97 14.25 7.99 3.19
C ARG A 97 13.37 9.11 3.72
N TRP A 98 13.83 9.73 4.80
CA TRP A 98 13.19 10.89 5.40
C TRP A 98 13.37 12.13 4.49
N VAL A 99 12.28 12.84 4.24
CA VAL A 99 12.26 14.08 3.48
C VAL A 99 11.30 15.03 4.18
N TYR A 100 11.78 16.18 4.64
CA TYR A 100 11.02 17.09 5.49
C TYR A 100 11.03 18.52 4.96
N GLU A 101 9.90 19.20 5.05
CA GLU A 101 9.78 20.59 4.61
C GLU A 101 10.53 21.56 5.53
N ASP A 102 10.33 21.42 6.85
CA ASP A 102 10.80 22.42 7.83
C ASP A 102 12.27 22.26 8.24
N THR A 103 12.87 21.08 8.01
CA THR A 103 14.22 20.76 8.51
C THR A 103 15.24 20.54 7.41
N MET A 104 14.83 20.60 6.13
CA MET A 104 15.71 20.41 4.99
C MET A 104 15.55 21.52 3.97
N THR A 105 16.66 21.94 3.39
CA THR A 105 16.65 22.74 2.16
C THR A 105 16.15 21.92 0.98
N LYS A 106 15.64 22.58 -0.07
CA LYS A 106 15.24 21.91 -1.32
C LYS A 106 16.34 21.02 -1.92
N ARG A 107 17.61 21.41 -1.74
CA ARG A 107 18.76 20.62 -2.20
C ARG A 107 18.94 19.34 -1.38
N GLU A 108 18.80 19.42 -0.07
CA GLU A 108 18.87 18.23 0.80
C GLU A 108 17.69 17.28 0.55
N GLN A 109 16.48 17.82 0.35
CA GLN A 109 15.32 17.03 -0.06
C GLN A 109 15.59 16.28 -1.38
N LEU A 110 16.14 16.97 -2.38
CA LEU A 110 16.55 16.39 -3.65
C LEU A 110 17.58 15.28 -3.48
N GLU A 111 18.62 15.51 -2.68
CA GLU A 111 19.68 14.53 -2.43
C GLU A 111 19.12 13.24 -1.79
N GLU A 112 18.16 13.38 -0.86
CA GLU A 112 17.51 12.23 -0.21
C GLU A 112 16.52 11.49 -1.13
N ILE A 113 15.76 12.20 -1.95
CA ILE A 113 14.87 11.60 -2.97
C ILE A 113 15.70 10.84 -4.02
N ASP A 114 16.76 11.46 -4.54
CA ASP A 114 17.63 10.81 -5.54
C ASP A 114 18.31 9.57 -4.95
N LYS A 115 18.68 9.62 -3.68
CA LYS A 115 19.22 8.46 -2.96
C LYS A 115 18.18 7.36 -2.80
N CYS A 116 16.94 7.68 -2.41
CA CYS A 116 15.82 6.74 -2.36
C CYS A 116 15.61 6.04 -3.71
N LEU A 117 15.54 6.80 -4.80
CA LEU A 117 15.30 6.29 -6.15
C LEU A 117 16.47 5.43 -6.66
N ARG A 118 17.71 5.86 -6.42
CA ARG A 118 18.91 5.07 -6.76
C ARG A 118 18.94 3.74 -6.03
N TRP A 119 18.65 3.71 -4.73
CA TRP A 119 18.63 2.48 -3.95
C TRP A 119 17.44 1.58 -4.32
N THR A 120 16.28 2.17 -4.62
CA THR A 120 15.15 1.44 -5.19
C THR A 120 15.54 0.71 -6.48
N ARG A 121 16.25 1.39 -7.39
CA ARG A 121 16.77 0.78 -8.64
C ARG A 121 17.74 -0.36 -8.32
N GLU A 122 18.67 -0.13 -7.41
CA GLU A 122 19.67 -1.14 -7.00
C GLU A 122 19.03 -2.40 -6.42
N VAL A 123 18.11 -2.27 -5.46
CA VAL A 123 17.37 -3.40 -4.89
C VAL A 123 16.54 -4.10 -5.97
N THR A 124 15.88 -3.33 -6.84
CA THR A 124 15.04 -3.89 -7.92
C THR A 124 15.84 -4.77 -8.87
N GLU A 125 16.98 -4.28 -9.37
CA GLU A 125 17.81 -5.04 -10.30
C GLU A 125 18.40 -6.28 -9.64
N ARG A 126 18.83 -6.19 -8.37
CA ARG A 126 19.34 -7.35 -7.62
C ARG A 126 18.28 -8.42 -7.39
N VAL A 127 17.03 -8.04 -7.13
CA VAL A 127 15.92 -9.00 -7.00
C VAL A 127 15.55 -9.60 -8.35
N ARG A 128 15.56 -8.81 -9.44
CA ARG A 128 15.21 -9.29 -10.79
C ARG A 128 16.13 -10.35 -11.35
N VAL A 129 17.43 -10.28 -11.06
CA VAL A 129 18.39 -11.29 -11.53
C VAL A 129 18.29 -12.61 -10.76
N ARG A 130 17.45 -12.69 -9.72
CA ARG A 130 17.26 -13.87 -8.86
C ARG A 130 15.97 -14.60 -9.19
N SER A 131 16.05 -15.66 -9.98
CA SER A 131 14.88 -16.48 -10.36
C SER A 131 14.25 -17.26 -9.20
N ASP A 132 14.95 -17.38 -8.07
CA ASP A 132 14.50 -18.08 -6.85
C ASP A 132 13.69 -17.20 -5.89
N LEU A 133 13.56 -15.90 -6.19
CA LEU A 133 12.80 -14.94 -5.40
C LEU A 133 11.46 -14.64 -6.09
N PRO A 134 10.32 -14.96 -5.46
CA PRO A 134 9.01 -14.59 -5.99
C PRO A 134 8.68 -13.10 -5.79
N THR A 135 9.56 -12.37 -5.11
CA THR A 135 9.33 -11.01 -4.63
C THR A 135 9.16 -10.02 -5.76
N ARG A 136 8.04 -9.29 -5.74
CA ARG A 136 7.80 -8.14 -6.62
C ARG A 136 8.11 -6.84 -5.89
N ILE A 137 8.82 -5.94 -6.56
CA ILE A 137 9.11 -4.62 -5.99
C ILE A 137 7.94 -3.67 -6.23
N ILE A 138 7.54 -2.96 -5.18
CA ILE A 138 6.64 -1.80 -5.24
C ILE A 138 7.48 -0.58 -4.86
N PRO A 139 7.81 0.32 -5.81
CA PRO A 139 8.57 1.50 -5.49
C PRO A 139 7.71 2.47 -4.67
N ILE A 140 8.35 3.23 -3.78
CA ILE A 140 7.69 4.29 -3.03
C ILE A 140 7.90 5.64 -3.74
N ALA A 141 6.81 6.36 -4.02
CA ALA A 141 6.90 7.73 -4.48
C ALA A 141 7.30 8.62 -3.29
N LYS A 142 8.38 9.39 -3.47
CA LYS A 142 8.93 10.26 -2.41
C LYS A 142 8.83 11.73 -2.79
N GLY A 143 8.61 12.55 -1.76
CA GLY A 143 8.25 13.95 -1.89
C GLY A 143 6.73 14.15 -2.00
N TRP A 144 6.33 15.40 -2.17
CA TRP A 144 4.94 15.82 -2.33
C TRP A 144 4.76 16.80 -3.51
N GLU A 145 5.76 17.63 -3.80
CA GLU A 145 5.75 18.51 -4.97
C GLU A 145 5.78 17.79 -6.32
N GLU A 146 5.27 18.46 -7.36
CA GLU A 146 5.30 18.00 -8.76
C GLU A 146 6.71 17.56 -9.17
N TRP A 147 7.69 18.44 -9.06
CA TRP A 147 9.07 18.14 -9.45
C TRP A 147 9.73 16.98 -8.68
N HIS A 148 9.24 16.60 -7.50
CA HIS A 148 9.66 15.37 -6.83
C HIS A 148 9.10 14.13 -7.56
N PHE A 149 7.82 14.18 -7.91
CA PHE A 149 7.12 13.12 -8.62
C PHE A 149 7.60 12.96 -10.07
N GLU A 150 8.04 14.03 -10.74
CA GLU A 150 8.73 13.94 -12.05
C GLU A 150 9.93 12.98 -11.99
N ARG A 151 10.76 13.07 -10.94
CA ARG A 151 11.92 12.19 -10.74
C ARG A 151 11.50 10.76 -10.44
N CYS A 152 10.44 10.59 -9.64
CA CYS A 152 9.85 9.29 -9.38
C CYS A 152 9.36 8.65 -10.69
N ARG A 153 8.61 9.38 -11.52
CA ARG A 153 8.11 8.93 -12.81
C ARG A 153 9.22 8.43 -13.72
N GLU A 154 10.30 9.19 -13.86
CA GLU A 154 11.44 8.78 -14.68
C GLU A 154 12.02 7.44 -14.21
N THR A 155 12.29 7.32 -12.90
CA THR A 155 12.83 6.09 -12.33
C THR A 155 11.86 4.91 -12.48
N PHE A 156 10.57 5.12 -12.23
CA PHE A 156 9.56 4.07 -12.29
C PHE A 156 9.38 3.57 -13.72
N ARG A 157 9.31 4.50 -14.69
CA ARG A 157 9.24 4.19 -16.12
C ARG A 157 10.46 3.39 -16.58
N ASP A 158 11.66 3.82 -16.22
CA ASP A 158 12.89 3.13 -16.60
C ASP A 158 12.96 1.71 -16.02
N LEU A 159 12.42 1.53 -14.82
CA LEU A 159 12.28 0.22 -14.20
C LEU A 159 11.08 -0.57 -14.73
N GLY A 160 10.18 0.00 -15.53
CA GLY A 160 8.94 -0.66 -15.95
C GLY A 160 7.99 -0.96 -14.78
N LEU A 161 7.98 -0.11 -13.76
CA LEU A 161 7.12 -0.21 -12.58
C LEU A 161 5.97 0.80 -12.73
N SER A 162 4.73 0.32 -12.72
CA SER A 162 3.54 1.17 -12.90
C SER A 162 2.66 1.27 -11.66
N TYR A 163 2.87 0.42 -10.65
CA TYR A 163 2.18 0.47 -9.36
C TYR A 163 3.16 1.00 -8.33
N CYS A 164 2.74 1.91 -7.44
CA CYS A 164 3.63 2.49 -6.43
C CYS A 164 2.98 2.56 -5.04
N ALA A 165 3.81 2.72 -4.01
CA ALA A 165 3.37 3.07 -2.68
C ALA A 165 3.52 4.57 -2.44
N PHE A 166 2.70 5.13 -1.55
CA PHE A 166 2.83 6.52 -1.10
C PHE A 166 2.59 6.59 0.40
N ASP A 167 3.59 7.06 1.15
CA ASP A 167 3.52 7.15 2.61
C ASP A 167 3.05 8.52 3.07
N VAL A 168 1.93 8.51 3.79
CA VAL A 168 1.25 9.68 4.32
C VAL A 168 1.04 9.57 5.84
N THR A 169 1.83 8.72 6.51
CA THR A 169 1.71 8.46 7.96
C THR A 169 1.77 9.75 8.79
N GLN A 170 2.61 10.71 8.40
CA GLN A 170 2.80 11.97 9.13
C GLN A 170 1.92 13.12 8.64
N TYR A 171 1.01 12.89 7.69
CA TYR A 171 0.17 13.97 7.16
C TYR A 171 -0.86 14.42 8.20
N PRO A 172 -1.02 15.73 8.42
CA PRO A 172 -1.86 16.25 9.50
C PRO A 172 -3.36 16.17 9.17
N SER A 173 -3.74 16.09 7.90
CA SER A 173 -5.14 16.08 7.47
C SER A 173 -5.38 15.20 6.26
N GLY A 174 -6.62 14.70 6.12
CA GLY A 174 -7.05 13.95 4.94
C GLY A 174 -7.06 14.81 3.67
N GLN A 175 -7.32 16.12 3.78
CA GLN A 175 -7.32 17.04 2.64
C GLN A 175 -5.92 17.15 2.00
N MET A 176 -4.87 17.23 2.83
CA MET A 176 -3.50 17.21 2.32
C MET A 176 -3.15 15.89 1.65
N VAL A 177 -3.60 14.77 2.23
CA VAL A 177 -3.43 13.44 1.62
C VAL A 177 -4.06 13.40 0.23
N VAL A 178 -5.31 13.83 0.10
CA VAL A 178 -6.04 13.82 -1.19
C VAL A 178 -5.34 14.72 -2.20
N ALA A 179 -4.93 15.93 -1.81
CA ALA A 179 -4.25 16.88 -2.70
C ALA A 179 -2.93 16.29 -3.25
N ASP A 180 -2.10 15.72 -2.38
CA ASP A 180 -0.77 15.26 -2.78
C ASP A 180 -0.83 13.91 -3.52
N VAL A 181 -1.77 13.04 -3.19
CA VAL A 181 -2.06 11.84 -3.96
C VAL A 181 -2.58 12.18 -5.35
N THR A 182 -3.46 13.18 -5.47
CA THR A 182 -3.96 13.64 -6.78
C THR A 182 -2.81 14.13 -7.64
N ARG A 183 -1.92 14.96 -7.07
CA ARG A 183 -0.70 15.42 -7.76
C ARG A 183 0.21 14.26 -8.18
N LEU A 184 0.39 13.25 -7.32
CA LEU A 184 1.13 12.04 -7.65
C LEU A 184 0.50 11.33 -8.85
N VAL A 185 -0.81 11.16 -8.86
CA VAL A 185 -1.54 10.49 -9.95
C VAL A 185 -1.40 11.27 -11.25
N ASP A 186 -1.58 12.58 -11.22
CA ASP A 186 -1.45 13.45 -12.40
C ASP A 186 -0.05 13.40 -13.01
N VAL A 187 0.98 13.41 -12.15
CA VAL A 187 2.37 13.43 -12.59
C VAL A 187 2.86 12.05 -13.01
N VAL A 188 2.79 11.08 -12.09
CA VAL A 188 3.40 9.75 -12.25
C VAL A 188 2.53 8.85 -13.12
N ASN A 189 1.22 9.07 -13.13
CA ASN A 189 0.22 8.25 -13.82
C ASN A 189 0.36 6.74 -13.53
N PRO A 190 0.31 6.32 -12.25
CA PRO A 190 0.44 4.93 -11.88
C PRO A 190 -0.84 4.14 -12.21
N THR A 191 -0.70 2.84 -12.47
CA THR A 191 -1.82 1.89 -12.60
C THR A 191 -2.50 1.59 -11.26
N GLY A 192 -1.88 1.97 -10.15
CA GLY A 192 -2.41 1.80 -8.81
C GLY A 192 -1.47 2.34 -7.73
N VAL A 193 -2.05 2.79 -6.63
CA VAL A 193 -1.36 3.36 -5.48
C VAL A 193 -1.73 2.58 -4.22
N LEU A 194 -0.71 2.14 -3.48
CA LEU A 194 -0.83 1.68 -2.10
C LEU A 194 -0.58 2.86 -1.16
N LEU A 195 -1.65 3.36 -0.54
CA LEU A 195 -1.57 4.43 0.45
C LEU A 195 -1.16 3.88 1.82
N ILE A 196 -0.07 4.39 2.40
CA ILE A 196 0.46 3.94 3.70
C ILE A 196 0.17 4.99 4.76
N GLY A 197 -0.38 4.57 5.90
CA GLY A 197 -0.61 5.43 7.05
C GLY A 197 -2.01 6.03 7.15
N ARG A 198 -2.91 5.72 6.21
CA ARG A 198 -4.29 6.26 6.20
C ARG A 198 -5.33 5.19 5.88
N LEU A 199 -6.23 4.93 6.82
CA LEU A 199 -7.39 4.03 6.66
C LEU A 199 -8.72 4.70 7.04
N ALA A 200 -8.72 6.02 7.23
CA ALA A 200 -9.94 6.76 7.53
C ALA A 200 -10.86 6.76 6.31
N LYS A 201 -12.06 6.20 6.45
CA LYS A 201 -13.00 5.98 5.33
C LYS A 201 -13.30 7.28 4.57
N ASP A 202 -13.50 8.38 5.27
CA ASP A 202 -13.80 9.67 4.62
C ASP A 202 -12.66 10.13 3.71
N THR A 203 -11.39 10.06 4.17
CA THR A 203 -10.24 10.33 3.30
C THR A 203 -10.16 9.38 2.11
N LEU A 204 -10.43 8.09 2.32
CA LEU A 204 -10.35 7.10 1.24
C LEU A 204 -11.41 7.32 0.15
N ARG A 205 -12.61 7.81 0.51
CA ARG A 205 -13.65 8.15 -0.47
C ARG A 205 -13.28 9.33 -1.35
N ASP A 206 -12.47 10.26 -0.83
CA ASP A 206 -12.07 11.47 -1.53
C ASP A 206 -10.79 11.28 -2.36
N CYS A 207 -10.08 10.15 -2.18
CA CYS A 207 -8.90 9.83 -2.97
C CYS A 207 -9.25 9.52 -4.44
N PRO A 208 -8.32 9.75 -5.39
CA PRO A 208 -8.50 9.33 -6.77
C PRO A 208 -8.60 7.80 -6.87
N ARG A 209 -9.30 7.31 -7.90
CA ARG A 209 -9.60 5.87 -8.12
C ARG A 209 -8.36 4.98 -8.24
N GLU A 210 -7.22 5.58 -8.57
CA GLU A 210 -5.92 4.92 -8.65
C GLU A 210 -5.44 4.48 -7.24
N VAL A 211 -5.99 5.03 -6.16
CA VAL A 211 -5.78 4.49 -4.80
C VAL A 211 -6.59 3.22 -4.61
N VAL A 212 -5.98 2.09 -4.97
CA VAL A 212 -6.62 0.77 -4.94
C VAL A 212 -6.30 -0.02 -3.68
N ALA A 213 -5.33 0.42 -2.87
CA ALA A 213 -4.96 -0.21 -1.62
C ALA A 213 -4.65 0.83 -0.54
N ALA A 214 -4.94 0.49 0.72
CA ALA A 214 -4.60 1.32 1.86
C ALA A 214 -4.14 0.47 3.04
N THR A 215 -3.14 0.94 3.80
CA THR A 215 -2.63 0.25 4.98
C THR A 215 -2.43 1.19 6.17
N GLY A 216 -2.55 0.65 7.37
CA GLY A 216 -2.47 1.40 8.62
C GLY A 216 -2.74 0.51 9.83
N VAL A 217 -2.64 1.11 11.02
CA VAL A 217 -2.75 0.39 12.31
C VAL A 217 -3.98 0.82 13.10
N ASN A 218 -4.18 2.13 13.28
CA ASN A 218 -5.12 2.66 14.28
C ASN A 218 -6.57 2.25 14.02
N GLN A 219 -7.03 2.35 12.77
CA GLN A 219 -8.44 2.12 12.44
C GLN A 219 -8.86 0.67 12.69
N TRP A 220 -8.07 -0.32 12.28
CA TRP A 220 -8.44 -1.71 12.57
C TRP A 220 -8.23 -2.03 14.06
N LEU A 221 -7.22 -1.45 14.73
CA LEU A 221 -7.03 -1.65 16.17
C LEU A 221 -8.25 -1.19 16.98
N GLU A 222 -8.83 -0.05 16.63
CA GLU A 222 -9.99 0.52 17.29
C GLU A 222 -11.26 -0.28 16.99
N ASN A 223 -11.48 -0.63 15.72
CA ASN A 223 -12.73 -1.26 15.28
C ASN A 223 -12.80 -2.77 15.56
N CYS A 224 -11.66 -3.45 15.68
CA CYS A 224 -11.61 -4.92 15.78
C CYS A 224 -11.51 -5.45 17.21
N GLN A 225 -11.57 -4.60 18.24
CA GLN A 225 -11.43 -5.05 19.64
C GLN A 225 -12.55 -6.03 20.02
N ALA A 226 -12.18 -7.15 20.63
CA ALA A 226 -13.16 -8.06 21.22
C ALA A 226 -13.72 -7.49 22.52
N SER A 227 -14.86 -8.01 23.01
CA SER A 227 -15.42 -7.64 24.33
C SER A 227 -14.53 -8.06 25.52
N GLY A 228 -13.35 -8.63 25.26
CA GLY A 228 -12.35 -9.07 26.22
C GLY A 228 -10.93 -8.85 25.67
N VAL A 229 -9.96 -9.68 26.07
CA VAL A 229 -8.56 -9.50 25.64
C VAL A 229 -8.34 -9.95 24.19
N GLY A 230 -7.96 -9.01 23.32
CA GLY A 230 -7.56 -9.27 21.93
C GLY A 230 -8.54 -8.73 20.90
N PHE A 231 -8.64 -9.41 19.77
CA PHE A 231 -9.39 -8.93 18.61
C PHE A 231 -10.40 -9.97 18.12
N SER A 232 -11.48 -9.49 17.51
CA SER A 232 -12.51 -10.31 16.87
C SER A 232 -12.25 -10.39 15.36
N ARG A 233 -12.16 -11.62 14.84
CA ARG A 233 -12.05 -11.88 13.40
C ARG A 233 -13.28 -11.38 12.64
N GLN A 234 -14.48 -11.62 13.17
CA GLN A 234 -15.72 -11.12 12.54
C GLN A 234 -15.74 -9.59 12.45
N LYS A 235 -15.34 -8.88 13.53
CA LYS A 235 -15.27 -7.42 13.48
C LYS A 235 -14.26 -6.93 12.46
N TYR A 236 -13.17 -7.67 12.27
CA TYR A 236 -12.22 -7.37 11.20
C TYR A 236 -12.82 -7.57 9.81
N SER A 237 -13.54 -8.68 9.57
CA SER A 237 -14.30 -8.88 8.32
C SER A 237 -15.24 -7.73 8.03
N ASP A 238 -16.05 -7.34 9.02
CA ASP A 238 -17.04 -6.25 8.87
C ASP A 238 -16.33 -4.91 8.59
N TRP A 239 -15.27 -4.60 9.36
CA TRP A 239 -14.48 -3.39 9.18
C TRP A 239 -13.77 -3.34 7.81
N ALA A 240 -13.18 -4.46 7.37
CA ALA A 240 -12.50 -4.55 6.09
C ALA A 240 -13.49 -4.37 4.94
N ALA A 241 -14.67 -4.99 5.00
CA ALA A 241 -15.72 -4.81 3.99
C ALA A 241 -16.17 -3.34 3.87
N GLU A 242 -16.41 -2.66 5.00
CA GLU A 242 -16.79 -1.24 4.98
C GLU A 242 -15.66 -0.32 4.49
N THR A 243 -14.41 -0.64 4.83
CA THR A 243 -13.24 0.13 4.39
C THR A 243 -12.97 -0.07 2.90
N ASN A 244 -13.12 -1.30 2.39
CA ASN A 244 -13.05 -1.60 0.96
C ASN A 244 -14.16 -0.87 0.19
N LYS A 245 -15.38 -0.83 0.73
CA LYS A 245 -16.47 -0.05 0.12
C LYS A 245 -16.12 1.44 0.02
N ALA A 246 -15.44 2.01 1.01
CA ALA A 246 -14.98 3.40 0.96
C ALA A 246 -13.85 3.60 -0.06
N LEU A 247 -12.90 2.66 -0.14
CA LEU A 247 -11.79 2.70 -1.09
C LEU A 247 -12.25 2.61 -2.55
N PHE A 248 -13.31 1.84 -2.80
CA PHE A 248 -13.83 1.60 -4.15
C PHE A 248 -15.10 2.40 -4.48
N SER A 249 -15.55 3.33 -3.61
CA SER A 249 -16.80 4.06 -3.84
C SER A 249 -16.78 4.97 -5.08
N VAL A 250 -15.61 5.46 -5.47
CA VAL A 250 -15.43 6.34 -6.66
C VAL A 250 -15.32 5.52 -7.95
N GLN A 251 -15.12 4.20 -7.88
CA GLN A 251 -15.10 3.34 -9.09
C GLN A 251 -16.50 3.15 -9.70
N ALA A 252 -17.55 3.67 -9.06
CA ALA A 252 -18.88 3.80 -9.64
C ALA A 252 -19.07 5.23 -10.19
N GLU A 253 -18.54 5.55 -11.37
CA GLU A 253 -18.87 6.82 -12.04
C GLU A 253 -19.46 6.64 -13.46
N LEU A 254 -20.64 7.28 -13.60
CA LEU A 254 -21.37 7.77 -14.79
C LEU A 254 -21.81 6.78 -15.88
N GLY A 255 -21.13 5.64 -16.08
CA GLY A 255 -21.59 4.61 -17.02
C GLY A 255 -22.90 3.94 -16.57
N ASP A 256 -23.05 3.72 -15.28
CA ASP A 256 -24.21 3.04 -14.69
C ASP A 256 -25.48 3.92 -14.70
N PHE A 257 -25.33 5.26 -14.66
CA PHE A 257 -26.47 6.19 -14.77
C PHE A 257 -26.90 6.46 -16.21
N ALA A 258 -26.00 6.26 -17.20
CA ALA A 258 -26.33 6.40 -18.62
C ALA A 258 -27.13 5.21 -19.17
N GLN A 259 -27.05 4.03 -18.53
CA GLN A 259 -27.84 2.87 -18.94
C GLN A 259 -29.29 2.91 -18.43
N GLU A 260 -29.55 3.37 -17.20
CA GLU A 260 -30.92 3.49 -16.67
C GLU A 260 -31.76 4.56 -17.39
N SER A 261 -31.11 5.60 -17.90
CA SER A 261 -31.79 6.68 -18.63
C SER A 261 -32.12 6.34 -20.09
N THR A 262 -31.51 5.29 -20.65
CA THR A 262 -31.77 4.84 -22.03
C THR A 262 -32.87 3.78 -22.09
N GLU A 263 -33.00 2.91 -21.08
CA GLU A 263 -34.09 1.92 -21.01
C GLU A 263 -35.46 2.54 -20.74
N THR A 264 -35.51 3.69 -20.05
CA THR A 264 -36.79 4.35 -19.75
C THR A 264 -37.38 5.12 -20.95
N ARG A 265 -36.62 5.34 -22.03
CA ARG A 265 -37.06 6.11 -23.21
C ARG A 265 -37.58 5.28 -24.39
N LEU A 266 -37.47 3.94 -24.35
CA LEU A 266 -37.87 3.06 -25.45
C LEU A 266 -39.21 2.33 -25.24
N THR A 267 -39.91 2.56 -24.12
CA THR A 267 -41.17 1.87 -23.80
C THR A 267 -42.44 2.71 -23.95
N SER A 268 -42.36 3.93 -24.49
CA SER A 268 -43.54 4.77 -24.73
C SER A 268 -43.63 5.28 -26.17
N ASN A 269 -44.03 4.39 -27.08
CA ASN A 269 -44.77 4.78 -28.27
C ASN A 269 -45.99 3.85 -28.42
N PRO A 270 -47.18 4.28 -27.99
CA PRO A 270 -48.41 3.63 -28.40
C PRO A 270 -48.73 4.03 -29.84
N THR A 271 -48.88 3.03 -30.68
CA THR A 271 -49.66 3.05 -31.92
C THR A 271 -51.01 3.73 -31.71
N GLU A 272 -51.34 4.75 -32.51
CA GLU A 272 -52.72 5.12 -32.79
C GLU A 272 -52.94 5.22 -34.31
N THR A 273 -53.79 4.28 -34.77
CA THR A 273 -54.76 4.27 -35.89
C THR A 273 -54.48 5.03 -37.17
#